data_AF-A0A7R9AJJ2-F1
#
_entry.id   AF-A0A7R9AJJ2-F1
#
_cell.length_a   1.000
_cell.length_b   1.000
_cell.length_c   1.000
_cell.angle_alpha   90.00
_cell.angle_beta   90.00
_cell.angle_gamma   90.00
#
_symmetry.space_group_name_H-M   'P 1'
#
loop_
_entity.id
_entity.type
_entity.pdbx_description
1 polymer ?
#
loop_
_entity_poly.entity_id
_entity_poly.type
_entity_poly.pdbx_seq_one_letter_code
_entity_poly.pdbx_strand_id
1 'polypeptide(L)'
;SDPITEQPERRSAREMTWIQNEPQASKSTEPQALKSTRHLLIYARGHGLNSTCFSDRDCSVQGSTCFSNRCACAVDRVQTPDGAECVLRGDAISNEVDWPGFSGRSYLAFPPLKGDLSLHLEMELKSFAHNGVLFYDQGSEDGTGDFLALSLIDGHVELRYDLGSGSVRIKSPERVKPGTWHRVRAQRYRQDGRLVLDEGTWVSGSSPGHLTSLNVKELAYVGYVPTQHQR
;
A
#
# COMPACT_ATOMS: atom_id res chain seq x y z
N SER A 1 54.07 50.50 -22.87
CA SER A 1 53.05 51.35 -23.50
C SER A 1 52.31 50.50 -24.51
N ASP A 2 51.07 50.20 -24.16
CA ASP A 2 49.90 49.74 -24.93
C ASP A 2 49.98 48.65 -26.03
N PRO A 3 49.04 47.67 -26.01
CA PRO A 3 48.86 46.65 -27.03
C PRO A 3 47.77 47.05 -28.05
N ILE A 4 47.79 46.44 -29.24
CA ILE A 4 46.62 46.40 -30.13
C ILE A 4 46.33 44.94 -30.51
N THR A 5 45.08 44.58 -30.25
CA THR A 5 44.36 43.33 -30.45
C THR A 5 44.07 43.04 -31.93
N GLU A 6 44.05 41.77 -32.33
CA GLU A 6 43.13 41.26 -33.36
C GLU A 6 42.98 39.73 -33.28
N GLN A 7 41.73 39.25 -33.28
CA GLN A 7 41.33 37.84 -33.31
C GLN A 7 41.43 37.26 -34.74
N PRO A 8 41.47 35.92 -34.90
CA PRO A 8 40.98 35.29 -36.12
C PRO A 8 39.87 34.27 -35.89
N GLU A 9 38.82 34.40 -36.71
CA GLU A 9 37.79 33.40 -37.00
C GLU A 9 38.39 32.06 -37.48
N ARG A 10 37.80 30.92 -37.10
CA ARG A 10 37.96 29.65 -37.84
C ARG A 10 36.68 28.81 -37.91
N ARG A 11 36.08 28.90 -39.10
CA ARG A 11 35.47 27.88 -39.99
C ARG A 11 35.13 26.48 -39.46
N SER A 12 33.93 26.04 -39.85
CA SER A 12 33.35 24.71 -39.66
C SER A 12 33.72 23.67 -40.73
N ALA A 13 33.74 22.42 -40.29
CA ALA A 13 33.16 21.20 -40.87
C ALA A 13 33.70 20.56 -42.16
N ARG A 14 34.11 19.29 -42.01
CA ARG A 14 33.79 18.05 -42.79
C ARG A 14 34.86 16.98 -42.50
N GLU A 15 34.69 15.67 -42.62
CA GLU A 15 33.63 14.67 -42.41
C GLU A 15 34.31 13.29 -42.57
N MET A 16 33.96 12.32 -41.71
CA MET A 16 34.05 10.85 -41.81
C MET A 16 35.36 10.08 -42.13
N THR A 17 35.64 9.06 -41.30
CA THR A 17 35.91 7.69 -41.76
C THR A 17 35.64 6.66 -40.64
N TRP A 18 35.14 5.49 -41.05
CA TRP A 18 34.66 4.38 -40.23
C TRP A 18 35.75 3.36 -39.90
N ILE A 19 35.73 2.76 -38.70
CA ILE A 19 36.33 1.43 -38.44
C ILE A 19 35.32 0.58 -37.67
N GLN A 20 35.03 -0.59 -38.24
CA GLN A 20 34.17 -1.64 -37.69
C GLN A 20 34.85 -2.35 -36.51
N ASN A 21 34.06 -2.70 -35.48
CA ASN A 21 34.27 -3.88 -34.64
C ASN A 21 32.95 -4.28 -33.98
N GLU A 22 32.41 -5.41 -34.39
CA GLU A 22 31.51 -6.31 -33.64
C GLU A 22 32.09 -7.73 -33.84
N PRO A 23 31.76 -8.75 -33.02
CA PRO A 23 30.71 -8.82 -32.00
C PRO A 23 31.17 -9.41 -30.65
N GLN A 24 30.37 -9.29 -29.59
CA GLN A 24 29.82 -10.43 -28.82
C GLN A 24 28.74 -9.96 -27.83
N ALA A 25 27.71 -10.81 -27.72
CA ALA A 25 26.48 -10.73 -26.93
C ALA A 25 26.70 -10.34 -25.46
N SER A 26 25.77 -9.72 -24.72
CA SER A 26 24.32 -9.89 -24.71
C SER A 26 23.62 -8.56 -24.38
N LYS A 27 22.80 -8.05 -25.29
CA LYS A 27 21.75 -7.08 -24.94
C LYS A 27 20.65 -7.86 -24.23
N SER A 28 20.67 -7.90 -22.89
CA SER A 28 19.42 -8.08 -22.16
C SER A 28 18.65 -6.78 -22.32
N THR A 29 17.73 -6.79 -23.28
CA THR A 29 16.77 -5.72 -23.49
C THR A 29 15.90 -5.65 -22.23
N GLU A 30 16.32 -4.84 -21.25
CA GLU A 30 15.46 -4.42 -20.16
C GLU A 30 14.28 -3.66 -20.80
N PRO A 31 13.02 -4.12 -20.65
CA PRO A 31 11.91 -3.39 -21.23
C PRO A 31 11.79 -2.05 -20.50
N GLN A 32 12.19 -0.99 -21.20
CA GLN A 32 11.84 0.40 -20.89
C GLN A 32 10.32 0.56 -20.94
N ALA A 33 9.66 0.17 -19.86
CA ALA A 33 8.25 0.42 -19.62
C ALA A 33 7.96 0.58 -18.13
N LEU A 34 8.74 1.40 -17.43
CA LEU A 34 8.34 1.96 -16.14
C LEU A 34 7.75 3.36 -16.37
N LYS A 35 6.65 3.44 -17.13
CA LYS A 35 5.90 4.68 -17.30
C LYS A 35 4.69 4.67 -16.36
N SER A 36 4.78 5.52 -15.35
CA SER A 36 3.79 5.82 -14.31
C SER A 36 3.69 4.80 -13.17
N THR A 37 4.71 4.74 -12.33
CA THR A 37 4.57 4.26 -10.95
C THR A 37 3.76 5.31 -10.18
N ARG A 38 2.45 5.09 -10.02
CA ARG A 38 1.68 5.85 -9.02
C ARG A 38 2.00 5.25 -7.66
N HIS A 39 2.89 5.90 -6.92
CA HIS A 39 3.08 5.59 -5.50
C HIS A 39 1.82 6.01 -4.75
N LEU A 40 0.97 5.04 -4.44
CA LEU A 40 -0.16 5.27 -3.54
C LEU A 40 0.33 5.07 -2.11
N LEU A 41 1.06 6.06 -1.58
CA LEU A 41 1.47 6.10 -0.18
C LEU A 41 0.24 6.31 0.67
N ILE A 42 -0.27 5.21 1.23
CA ILE A 42 -1.38 5.24 2.16
C ILE A 42 -0.82 4.91 3.53
N TYR A 43 -1.11 5.80 4.48
CA TYR A 43 -0.76 5.60 5.87
C TYR A 43 -1.99 5.09 6.58
N ALA A 44 -2.06 3.78 6.77
CA ALA A 44 -3.20 3.14 7.41
C ALA A 44 -2.85 2.80 8.86
N ARG A 45 -3.35 3.58 9.82
CA ARG A 45 -3.30 3.19 11.23
C ARG A 45 -4.47 2.30 11.57
N GLY A 46 -4.20 1.03 11.89
CA GLY A 46 -5.21 0.00 12.11
C GLY A 46 -5.58 -0.20 13.58
N HIS A 47 -6.87 0.00 13.87
CA HIS A 47 -7.64 -0.24 15.11
C HIS A 47 -7.59 0.84 16.17
N GLY A 48 -8.67 1.63 16.14
CA GLY A 48 -9.10 2.51 17.20
C GLY A 48 -10.23 1.92 18.03
N LEU A 49 -10.75 2.76 18.91
CA LEU A 49 -11.96 2.56 19.69
C LEU A 49 -13.11 1.96 18.85
N ASN A 50 -14.10 1.38 19.52
CA ASN A 50 -15.34 0.81 19.00
C ASN A 50 -15.24 -0.65 18.48
N SER A 51 -14.06 -1.28 18.56
CA SER A 51 -13.89 -2.72 18.34
C SER A 51 -14.65 -3.55 19.37
N THR A 52 -15.14 -4.73 18.99
CA THR A 52 -15.83 -5.65 19.90
C THR A 52 -14.86 -6.25 20.91
N CYS A 53 -15.26 -6.30 22.18
CA CYS A 53 -14.45 -6.84 23.28
C CYS A 53 -15.33 -7.62 24.27
N PHE A 54 -14.71 -8.53 25.01
CA PHE A 54 -15.29 -9.24 26.15
C PHE A 54 -14.67 -8.78 27.48
N SER A 55 -13.44 -8.28 27.45
CA SER A 55 -12.70 -7.73 28.59
C SER A 55 -11.78 -6.59 28.16
N ASP A 56 -11.29 -5.81 29.13
CA ASP A 56 -10.34 -4.71 28.88
C ASP A 56 -9.07 -5.16 28.13
N ARG A 57 -8.70 -6.45 28.25
CA ARG A 57 -7.51 -7.01 27.60
C ARG A 57 -7.66 -7.20 26.09
N ASP A 58 -8.90 -7.20 25.59
CA ASP A 58 -9.17 -7.31 24.15
C ASP A 58 -8.97 -5.98 23.42
N CYS A 59 -8.82 -4.89 24.18
CA CYS A 59 -8.68 -3.55 23.64
C CYS A 59 -7.22 -3.21 23.38
N SER A 60 -6.92 -2.88 22.11
CA SER A 60 -5.55 -2.68 21.62
C SER A 60 -5.02 -1.25 21.83
N VAL A 61 -5.89 -0.30 22.18
CA VAL A 61 -5.52 1.10 22.46
C VAL A 61 -5.16 1.23 23.94
N GLN A 62 -3.97 1.73 24.27
CA GLN A 62 -3.52 1.86 25.65
C GLN A 62 -4.45 2.79 26.44
N GLY A 63 -4.93 2.36 27.60
CA GLY A 63 -5.88 3.14 28.41
C GLY A 63 -7.33 3.15 27.90
N SER A 64 -7.66 2.34 26.90
CA SER A 64 -9.05 2.00 26.57
C SER A 64 -9.57 0.86 27.46
N THR A 65 -10.88 0.81 27.62
CA THR A 65 -11.60 -0.17 28.45
C THR A 65 -12.74 -0.79 27.65
N CYS A 66 -13.15 -2.00 27.99
CA CYS A 66 -14.27 -2.66 27.37
C CYS A 66 -15.58 -2.20 28.03
N PHE A 67 -16.32 -1.36 27.33
CA PHE A 67 -17.61 -0.83 27.78
C PHE A 67 -18.71 -1.19 26.80
N SER A 68 -19.75 -1.88 27.27
CA SER A 68 -20.88 -2.31 26.42
C SER A 68 -20.43 -3.16 25.20
N ASN A 69 -19.56 -4.13 25.46
CA ASN A 69 -18.91 -4.98 24.45
C ASN A 69 -18.11 -4.21 23.39
N ARG A 70 -17.69 -2.97 23.68
CA ARG A 70 -16.89 -2.14 22.77
C ARG A 70 -15.74 -1.44 23.47
N CYS A 71 -14.58 -1.36 22.81
CA CYS A 71 -13.43 -0.65 23.34
C CYS A 71 -13.67 0.87 23.30
N ALA A 72 -13.60 1.54 24.44
CA ALA A 72 -13.79 2.99 24.55
C ALA A 72 -12.73 3.59 25.48
N CYS A 73 -12.38 4.86 25.28
CA CYS A 73 -11.64 5.58 26.30
C CYS A 73 -12.50 5.71 27.57
N ALA A 74 -11.86 5.64 28.73
CA ALA A 74 -12.53 5.92 30.00
C ALA A 74 -13.07 7.37 30.03
N VAL A 75 -13.94 7.67 31.01
CA VAL A 75 -14.52 9.01 31.20
C VAL A 75 -13.40 10.05 31.28
N ASP A 76 -13.62 11.21 30.64
CA ASP A 76 -12.69 12.35 30.53
C ASP A 76 -11.39 12.10 29.74
N ARG A 77 -11.28 10.94 29.10
CA ARG A 77 -10.19 10.63 28.17
C ARG A 77 -10.63 10.69 26.72
N VAL A 78 -9.69 11.08 25.87
CA VAL A 78 -9.84 11.07 24.41
C VAL A 78 -8.68 10.29 23.81
N GLN A 79 -8.91 9.66 22.67
CA GLN A 79 -7.84 9.00 21.95
C GLN A 79 -6.85 10.07 21.46
N THR A 80 -5.55 9.82 21.62
CA THR A 80 -4.52 10.68 21.06
C THR A 80 -4.72 10.83 19.55
N PRO A 81 -4.33 11.97 18.96
CA PRO A 81 -4.40 12.18 17.51
C PRO A 81 -3.71 11.06 16.73
N ASP A 82 -2.58 10.57 17.27
CA ASP A 82 -1.90 9.45 16.67
C ASP A 82 -2.81 8.21 16.77
N GLY A 83 -3.44 7.90 17.90
CA GLY A 83 -4.34 6.77 18.08
C GLY A 83 -3.79 5.71 19.05
N ALA A 84 -2.68 5.97 19.74
CA ALA A 84 -1.93 4.97 20.52
C ALA A 84 -2.59 4.71 21.86
N GLU A 85 -3.12 5.77 22.45
CA GLU A 85 -3.55 5.75 23.82
C GLU A 85 -4.73 6.70 24.07
N CYS A 86 -5.44 6.45 25.16
CA CYS A 86 -6.44 7.33 25.72
C CYS A 86 -5.79 8.22 26.78
N VAL A 87 -5.63 9.50 26.46
CA VAL A 87 -5.07 10.52 27.35
C VAL A 87 -6.17 11.43 27.87
N LEU A 88 -5.90 12.21 28.92
CA LEU A 88 -6.84 13.22 29.39
C LEU A 88 -7.08 14.26 28.28
N ARG A 89 -8.30 14.78 28.19
CA ARG A 89 -8.72 15.70 27.12
C ARG A 89 -7.82 16.94 26.95
N GLY A 90 -7.15 17.38 28.01
CA GLY A 90 -6.20 18.50 27.99
C GLY A 90 -4.81 18.16 27.43
N ASP A 91 -4.44 16.89 27.41
CA ASP A 91 -3.10 16.42 27.02
C ASP A 91 -3.04 15.95 25.55
N ALA A 92 -4.18 15.81 24.89
CA ALA A 92 -4.28 15.34 23.50
C ALA A 92 -3.83 16.37 22.45
N ILE A 93 -3.25 17.50 22.88
CA ILE A 93 -2.85 18.60 21.99
C ILE A 93 -1.44 18.31 21.43
N SER A 94 -1.37 17.46 20.42
CA SER A 94 -0.31 17.52 19.42
C SER A 94 -0.89 18.13 18.14
N ASN A 95 -0.30 19.23 17.67
CA ASN A 95 -0.67 19.89 16.42
C ASN A 95 -0.05 19.19 15.18
N GLU A 96 0.67 18.09 15.36
CA GLU A 96 1.26 17.31 14.27
C GLU A 96 0.60 15.93 14.22
N VAL A 97 -0.44 15.79 13.39
CA VAL A 97 -0.82 14.49 12.83
C VAL A 97 -1.15 14.69 11.35
N ASP A 98 -0.22 14.26 10.51
CA ASP A 98 -0.29 14.34 9.04
C ASP A 98 -0.93 13.09 8.40
N TRP A 99 -1.28 12.07 9.20
CA TRP A 99 -1.68 10.74 8.73
C TRP A 99 -3.10 10.34 9.13
N PRO A 100 -3.92 9.81 8.20
CA PRO A 100 -5.28 9.38 8.52
C PRO A 100 -5.29 8.14 9.43
N GLY A 101 -6.03 8.22 10.54
CA GLY A 101 -6.33 7.07 11.39
C GLY A 101 -7.59 6.33 10.95
N PHE A 102 -7.61 5.00 11.04
CA PHE A 102 -8.76 4.18 10.68
C PHE A 102 -9.32 3.44 11.90
N SER A 103 -10.59 3.70 12.24
CA SER A 103 -11.28 3.10 13.39
C SER A 103 -12.43 2.19 12.96
N GLY A 104 -12.11 0.93 12.68
CA GLY A 104 -13.07 -0.16 12.45
C GLY A 104 -13.88 -0.05 11.15
N ARG A 105 -14.67 1.01 10.99
CA ARG A 105 -15.53 1.30 9.82
C ARG A 105 -15.12 2.55 9.05
N SER A 106 -14.04 3.21 9.45
CA SER A 106 -13.46 4.32 8.68
C SER A 106 -12.85 3.82 7.39
N TYR A 107 -12.98 4.58 6.30
CA TYR A 107 -12.38 4.24 5.03
C TYR A 107 -12.02 5.47 4.20
N LEU A 108 -11.11 5.27 3.26
CA LEU A 108 -10.92 6.15 2.10
C LEU A 108 -11.39 5.40 0.86
N ALA A 109 -12.05 6.12 -0.05
CA ALA A 109 -12.49 5.60 -1.33
C ALA A 109 -11.74 6.30 -2.46
N PHE A 110 -11.28 5.51 -3.43
CA PHE A 110 -10.53 5.97 -4.60
C PHE A 110 -11.20 5.46 -5.87
N PRO A 111 -10.99 6.12 -7.02
CA PRO A 111 -11.34 5.52 -8.31
C PRO A 111 -10.70 4.13 -8.47
N PRO A 112 -11.32 3.22 -9.26
CA PRO A 112 -10.77 1.89 -9.54
C PRO A 112 -9.32 1.97 -10.03
N LEU A 113 -8.54 0.92 -9.73
CA LEU A 113 -7.19 0.80 -10.22
C LEU A 113 -7.16 0.89 -11.76
N LYS A 114 -6.22 1.69 -12.26
CA LYS A 114 -5.95 1.83 -13.69
C LYS A 114 -4.70 1.02 -14.03
N GLY A 115 -4.79 0.18 -15.06
CA GLY A 115 -3.71 -0.73 -15.45
C GLY A 115 -4.05 -2.15 -15.01
N ASP A 116 -4.65 -2.88 -15.91
CA ASP A 116 -5.17 -4.23 -15.69
C ASP A 116 -4.06 -5.29 -15.63
N LEU A 117 -2.90 -5.04 -16.25
CA LEU A 117 -1.77 -5.98 -16.29
C LEU A 117 -0.73 -5.80 -15.18
N SER A 118 -0.70 -4.67 -14.48
CA SER A 118 0.36 -4.39 -13.51
C SER A 118 -0.14 -3.61 -12.30
N LEU A 119 0.36 -4.00 -11.11
CA LEU A 119 0.16 -3.27 -9.86
C LEU A 119 1.51 -2.96 -9.22
N HIS A 120 1.63 -1.75 -8.68
CA HIS A 120 2.66 -1.40 -7.71
C HIS A 120 1.99 -0.63 -6.56
N LEU A 121 1.90 -1.27 -5.40
CA LEU A 121 1.31 -0.71 -4.19
C LEU A 121 2.37 -0.65 -3.09
N GLU A 122 2.48 0.49 -2.43
CA GLU A 122 3.39 0.71 -1.32
C GLU A 122 2.67 1.45 -0.20
N MET A 123 2.70 0.89 1.00
CA MET A 123 1.93 1.38 2.15
C MET A 123 2.82 1.40 3.38
N GLU A 124 2.78 2.49 4.14
CA GLU A 124 3.33 2.50 5.49
C GLU A 124 2.17 2.38 6.49
N LEU A 125 2.31 1.52 7.48
CA LEU A 125 1.23 1.26 8.41
C LEU A 125 1.75 1.05 9.82
N LYS A 126 0.94 1.49 10.79
CA LYS A 126 1.10 1.20 12.21
C LYS A 126 -0.22 0.63 12.69
N SER A 127 -0.25 -0.68 12.94
CA SER A 127 -1.46 -1.35 13.40
C SER A 127 -1.34 -1.72 14.86
N PHE A 128 -2.44 -1.64 15.59
CA PHE A 128 -2.59 -2.22 16.92
C PHE A 128 -3.38 -3.52 16.89
N ALA A 129 -4.01 -3.85 15.74
CA ALA A 129 -4.67 -5.12 15.57
C ALA A 129 -4.00 -6.05 14.57
N HIS A 130 -4.42 -7.29 14.66
CA HIS A 130 -3.93 -8.40 13.87
C HIS A 130 -4.75 -8.65 12.61
N ASN A 131 -5.96 -8.10 12.51
CA ASN A 131 -6.87 -8.35 11.39
C ASN A 131 -7.45 -7.06 10.83
N GLY A 132 -7.51 -6.91 9.52
CA GLY A 132 -8.11 -5.74 8.89
C GLY A 132 -7.84 -5.64 7.39
N VAL A 133 -8.67 -4.88 6.68
CA VAL A 133 -8.46 -4.58 5.26
C VAL A 133 -7.52 -3.39 5.16
N LEU A 134 -6.43 -3.54 4.41
CA LEU A 134 -5.50 -2.45 4.14
C LEU A 134 -5.85 -1.76 2.81
N PHE A 135 -6.10 -2.55 1.77
CA PHE A 135 -6.54 -2.09 0.46
C PHE A 135 -7.46 -3.14 -0.17
N TYR A 136 -8.49 -2.71 -0.89
CA TYR A 136 -9.41 -3.59 -1.58
C TYR A 136 -9.97 -2.94 -2.85
N ASP A 137 -10.01 -3.66 -3.95
CA ASP A 137 -10.64 -3.25 -5.20
C ASP A 137 -11.32 -4.46 -5.86
N GLN A 138 -12.45 -4.24 -6.54
CA GLN A 138 -13.32 -5.30 -7.06
C GLN A 138 -14.00 -4.96 -8.40
N GLY A 139 -14.30 -6.00 -9.16
CA GLY A 139 -15.01 -5.91 -10.44
C GLY A 139 -16.51 -5.68 -10.33
N SER A 140 -17.13 -6.08 -9.22
CA SER A 140 -18.59 -6.00 -9.00
C SER A 140 -18.92 -5.79 -7.53
N GLU A 141 -20.00 -5.05 -7.23
CA GLU A 141 -20.49 -4.76 -5.87
C GLU A 141 -20.88 -6.02 -5.08
N ASP A 142 -21.32 -7.09 -5.76
CA ASP A 142 -21.68 -8.37 -5.13
C ASP A 142 -20.48 -9.24 -4.75
N GLY A 143 -19.25 -8.72 -4.94
CA GLY A 143 -18.00 -9.42 -4.65
C GLY A 143 -17.68 -10.54 -5.65
N THR A 144 -18.42 -10.62 -6.76
CA THR A 144 -18.12 -11.54 -7.86
C THR A 144 -17.15 -10.93 -8.87
N GLY A 145 -16.40 -11.78 -9.57
CA GLY A 145 -15.43 -11.36 -10.58
C GLY A 145 -14.03 -11.12 -10.02
N ASP A 146 -13.25 -10.31 -10.75
CA ASP A 146 -11.86 -10.06 -10.42
C ASP A 146 -11.76 -9.17 -9.18
N PHE A 147 -10.78 -9.45 -8.33
CA PHE A 147 -10.53 -8.63 -7.15
C PHE A 147 -9.05 -8.59 -6.81
N LEU A 148 -8.67 -7.57 -6.02
CA LEU A 148 -7.38 -7.49 -5.39
C LEU A 148 -7.52 -6.95 -3.98
N ALA A 149 -6.89 -7.64 -3.03
CA ALA A 149 -6.93 -7.30 -1.62
C ALA A 149 -5.52 -7.32 -1.02
N LEU A 150 -5.22 -6.31 -0.21
CA LEU A 150 -4.13 -6.31 0.74
C LEU A 150 -4.74 -6.27 2.14
N SER A 151 -4.40 -7.22 3.00
CA SER A 151 -5.02 -7.35 4.33
C SER A 151 -4.02 -7.73 5.40
N LEU A 152 -4.33 -7.39 6.64
CA LEU A 152 -3.75 -8.02 7.83
C LEU A 152 -4.58 -9.23 8.22
N ILE A 153 -3.93 -10.38 8.34
CA ILE A 153 -4.54 -11.64 8.79
C ILE A 153 -3.60 -12.29 9.83
N ASP A 154 -4.07 -12.40 11.07
CA ASP A 154 -3.28 -12.85 12.22
C ASP A 154 -1.92 -12.13 12.35
N GLY A 155 -1.92 -10.83 12.06
CA GLY A 155 -0.76 -9.94 12.10
C GLY A 155 0.18 -10.07 10.90
N HIS A 156 -0.06 -10.98 9.96
CA HIS A 156 0.74 -11.05 8.73
C HIS A 156 0.06 -10.23 7.64
N VAL A 157 0.87 -9.67 6.76
CA VAL A 157 0.36 -9.00 5.57
C VAL A 157 0.11 -10.04 4.49
N GLU A 158 -1.04 -9.93 3.84
CA GLU A 158 -1.46 -10.85 2.80
C GLU A 158 -1.91 -10.06 1.56
N LEU A 159 -1.28 -10.37 0.43
CA LEU A 159 -1.76 -9.99 -0.90
C LEU A 159 -2.58 -11.16 -1.46
N ARG A 160 -3.83 -10.90 -1.83
CA ARG A 160 -4.70 -11.88 -2.47
C ARG A 160 -5.36 -11.26 -3.70
N TYR A 161 -5.41 -12.00 -4.80
CA TYR A 161 -6.11 -11.57 -6.01
C TYR A 161 -6.64 -12.75 -6.80
N ASP A 162 -7.68 -12.47 -7.58
CA ASP A 162 -8.26 -13.37 -8.59
C ASP A 162 -8.45 -12.57 -9.89
N LEU A 163 -8.05 -13.18 -11.00
CA LEU A 163 -8.11 -12.60 -12.35
C LEU A 163 -9.18 -13.31 -13.21
N GLY A 164 -10.10 -14.05 -12.57
CA GLY A 164 -11.19 -14.81 -13.18
C GLY A 164 -10.88 -16.30 -13.42
N SER A 165 -9.65 -16.74 -13.13
CA SER A 165 -9.22 -18.15 -13.27
C SER A 165 -8.91 -18.83 -11.93
N GLY A 166 -9.14 -18.14 -10.81
CA GLY A 166 -8.89 -18.63 -9.48
C GLY A 166 -7.92 -17.75 -8.70
N SER A 167 -8.05 -17.79 -7.38
CA SER A 167 -7.32 -16.87 -6.50
C SER A 167 -5.95 -17.39 -6.09
N VAL A 168 -5.00 -16.48 -5.94
CA VAL A 168 -3.70 -16.72 -5.29
C VAL A 168 -3.57 -15.91 -4.00
N ARG A 169 -2.84 -16.47 -3.03
CA ARG A 169 -2.53 -15.85 -1.74
C ARG A 169 -1.03 -15.81 -1.54
N ILE A 170 -0.50 -14.61 -1.25
CA ILE A 170 0.92 -14.36 -0.97
C ILE A 170 0.99 -13.70 0.41
N LYS A 171 1.64 -14.36 1.36
CA LYS A 171 1.65 -13.97 2.77
C LYS A 171 3.06 -13.62 3.22
N SER A 172 3.22 -12.55 3.99
CA SER A 172 4.49 -12.23 4.63
C SER A 172 4.86 -13.33 5.64
N PRO A 173 6.16 -13.70 5.77
CA PRO A 173 6.58 -14.64 6.80
C PRO A 173 6.57 -13.99 8.18
N GLU A 174 6.90 -12.70 8.22
CA GLU A 174 6.94 -11.89 9.44
C GLU A 174 5.57 -11.30 9.76
N ARG A 175 5.34 -11.06 11.05
CA ARG A 175 4.18 -10.34 11.56
C ARG A 175 4.49 -8.85 11.72
N VAL A 176 3.50 -8.02 11.42
CA VAL A 176 3.44 -6.62 11.86
C VAL A 176 3.41 -6.60 13.38
N LYS A 177 4.37 -5.90 13.97
CA LYS A 177 4.46 -5.70 15.41
C LYS A 177 3.47 -4.60 15.81
N PRO A 178 2.64 -4.83 16.83
CA PRO A 178 1.67 -3.83 17.26
C PRO A 178 2.36 -2.53 17.68
N GLY A 179 1.80 -1.39 17.24
CA GLY A 179 2.25 -0.07 17.64
C GLY A 179 3.58 0.41 17.02
N THR A 180 4.18 -0.37 16.11
CA THR A 180 5.37 0.05 15.35
C THR A 180 5.02 0.33 13.89
N TRP A 181 5.80 1.19 13.27
CA TRP A 181 5.69 1.46 11.83
C TRP A 181 6.29 0.32 11.02
N HIS A 182 5.61 0.00 9.93
CA HIS A 182 6.00 -1.01 8.97
C HIS A 182 5.77 -0.51 7.55
N ARG A 183 6.62 -0.94 6.61
CA ARG A 183 6.48 -0.61 5.18
C ARG A 183 6.15 -1.86 4.40
N VAL A 184 5.01 -1.86 3.71
CA VAL A 184 4.55 -2.94 2.85
C VAL A 184 4.73 -2.56 1.40
N ARG A 185 5.33 -3.45 0.61
CA ARG A 185 5.43 -3.30 -0.84
C ARG A 185 4.83 -4.53 -1.51
N ALA A 186 3.83 -4.32 -2.36
CA ALA A 186 3.14 -5.34 -3.12
C ALA A 186 3.21 -5.01 -4.60
N GLN A 187 3.55 -6.00 -5.43
CA GLN A 187 3.67 -5.82 -6.86
C GLN A 187 3.03 -6.99 -7.59
N ARG A 188 2.43 -6.71 -8.75
CA ARG A 188 1.91 -7.72 -9.65
C ARG A 188 2.26 -7.36 -11.08
N TYR A 189 2.64 -8.35 -11.87
CA TYR A 189 2.70 -8.25 -13.32
C TYR A 189 2.05 -9.50 -13.92
N ARG A 190 0.95 -9.32 -14.65
CA ARG A 190 0.11 -10.42 -15.15
C ARG A 190 -0.30 -11.34 -14.00
N GLN A 191 0.01 -12.63 -14.07
CA GLN A 191 -0.35 -13.59 -13.03
C GLN A 191 0.59 -13.52 -11.83
N ASP A 192 1.81 -13.03 -12.02
CA ASP A 192 2.87 -13.10 -11.02
C ASP A 192 2.79 -11.92 -10.05
N GLY A 193 2.70 -12.25 -8.77
CA GLY A 193 2.65 -11.31 -7.67
C GLY A 193 3.84 -11.51 -6.73
N ARG A 194 4.19 -10.45 -6.01
CA ARG A 194 5.15 -10.50 -4.92
C ARG A 194 4.84 -9.49 -3.81
N LEU A 195 5.23 -9.84 -2.60
CA LEU A 195 4.98 -9.09 -1.37
C LEU A 195 6.25 -9.05 -0.52
N VAL A 196 6.55 -7.90 0.09
CA VAL A 196 7.56 -7.77 1.13
C VAL A 196 7.05 -6.87 2.25
N LEU A 197 7.40 -7.23 3.49
CA LEU A 197 7.22 -6.43 4.69
C LEU A 197 8.60 -5.93 5.15
N ASP A 198 8.69 -4.62 5.39
CA ASP A 198 9.90 -3.89 5.74
C ASP A 198 11.05 -4.18 4.75
N GLU A 199 12.24 -4.46 5.27
CA GLU A 199 13.41 -4.92 4.49
C GLU A 199 13.54 -6.46 4.50
N GLY A 200 12.42 -7.16 4.67
CA GLY A 200 12.35 -8.61 4.64
C GLY A 200 12.56 -9.20 3.24
N THR A 201 12.32 -10.51 3.11
CA THR A 201 12.42 -11.21 1.83
C THR A 201 11.14 -11.07 1.02
N TRP A 202 11.29 -10.86 -0.30
CA TRP A 202 10.16 -10.96 -1.23
C TRP A 202 9.60 -12.39 -1.24
N VAL A 203 8.29 -12.49 -1.02
CA VAL A 203 7.52 -13.72 -1.21
C VAL A 203 6.75 -13.58 -2.51
N SER A 204 6.79 -14.60 -3.36
CA SER A 204 6.13 -14.59 -4.68
C SER A 204 5.04 -15.65 -4.77
N GLY A 205 4.09 -15.43 -5.68
CA GLY A 205 3.06 -16.39 -6.05
C GLY A 205 2.48 -16.02 -7.41
N SER A 206 1.74 -16.94 -8.02
CA SER A 206 1.11 -16.72 -9.33
C SER A 206 -0.34 -17.20 -9.33
N SER A 207 -1.25 -16.42 -9.93
CA SER A 207 -2.64 -16.85 -10.08
C SER A 207 -2.76 -17.97 -11.12
N PRO A 208 -3.56 -19.01 -10.87
CA PRO A 208 -3.75 -20.12 -11.80
C PRO A 208 -4.39 -19.68 -13.13
N GLY A 209 -4.34 -20.57 -14.13
CA GLY A 209 -4.99 -20.37 -15.43
C GLY A 209 -4.17 -19.54 -16.41
N HIS A 210 -4.85 -18.78 -17.27
CA HIS A 210 -4.24 -18.01 -18.37
C HIS A 210 -4.67 -16.53 -18.39
N LEU A 211 -5.62 -16.14 -17.52
CA LEU A 211 -6.07 -14.76 -17.43
C LEU A 211 -5.02 -13.93 -16.69
N THR A 212 -4.68 -12.77 -17.27
CA THR A 212 -3.60 -11.90 -16.77
C THR A 212 -4.07 -10.51 -16.36
N SER A 213 -5.30 -10.16 -16.75
CA SER A 213 -5.89 -8.84 -16.64
C SER A 213 -6.80 -8.77 -15.40
N LEU A 214 -6.69 -7.67 -14.66
CA LEU A 214 -7.52 -7.36 -13.49
C LEU A 214 -8.64 -6.39 -13.92
N ASN A 215 -9.88 -6.87 -13.98
CA ASN A 215 -11.04 -6.11 -14.43
C ASN A 215 -11.84 -5.56 -13.24
N VAL A 216 -11.32 -4.51 -12.62
CA VAL A 216 -11.99 -3.78 -11.53
C VAL A 216 -12.75 -2.57 -12.05
N LYS A 217 -13.96 -2.33 -11.54
CA LYS A 217 -14.86 -1.25 -12.00
C LYS A 217 -15.42 -0.41 -10.86
N GLU A 218 -15.41 -0.95 -9.65
CA GLU A 218 -15.93 -0.28 -8.46
C GLU A 218 -14.90 0.64 -7.82
N LEU A 219 -15.29 1.36 -6.78
CA LEU A 219 -14.35 2.14 -5.99
C LEU A 219 -13.37 1.21 -5.26
N ALA A 220 -12.10 1.62 -5.23
CA ALA A 220 -11.11 1.00 -4.37
C ALA A 220 -11.20 1.59 -2.96
N TYR A 221 -11.02 0.76 -1.94
CA TYR A 221 -11.15 1.13 -0.54
C TYR A 221 -9.87 0.87 0.26
N VAL A 222 -9.64 1.70 1.26
CA VAL A 222 -8.63 1.50 2.30
C VAL A 222 -9.27 1.54 3.66
N GLY A 223 -8.86 0.61 4.55
CA GLY A 223 -9.33 0.50 5.93
C GLY A 223 -10.58 -0.36 6.08
N TYR A 224 -11.68 0.02 5.40
CA TYR A 224 -12.95 -0.69 5.47
C TYR A 224 -13.69 -0.67 4.14
N VAL A 225 -14.42 -1.75 3.83
CA VAL A 225 -15.28 -1.86 2.65
C VAL A 225 -16.74 -1.70 3.09
N PRO A 226 -17.42 -0.60 2.72
CA PRO A 226 -18.82 -0.42 3.09
C PRO A 226 -19.71 -1.41 2.35
N THR A 227 -20.41 -2.28 3.09
CA THR A 227 -21.44 -3.15 2.54
C THR A 227 -22.71 -2.35 2.28
N GLN A 228 -23.14 -2.22 1.02
CA GLN A 228 -24.43 -1.62 0.66
C GLN A 228 -25.59 -2.59 0.99
N HIS A 229 -25.81 -2.88 2.27
CA HIS A 229 -27.00 -3.58 2.75
C HIS A 229 -27.68 -2.75 3.85
N GLN A 230 -28.31 -1.65 3.43
CA GLN A 230 -29.51 -1.13 4.08
C GLN A 230 -30.63 -1.17 3.05
N ARG A 231 -31.38 -2.28 3.04
CA ARG A 231 -32.78 -2.29 2.63
C ARG A 231 -33.61 -2.57 3.86
#